data_AF-A0A7X9FGH7-F1
#
_entry.id   AF-A0A7X9FGH7-F1
#
_cell.length_a   1.000
_cell.length_b   1.000
_cell.length_c   1.000
_cell.angle_alpha   90.00
_cell.angle_beta   90.00
_cell.angle_gamma   90.00
#
_symmetry.space_group_name_H-M   'P 1'
#
loop_
_entity.id
_entity.type
_entity.pdbx_description
1 polymer ?
#
loop_
_entity_poly.entity_id
_entity_poly.type
_entity_poly.pdbx_seq_one_letter_code
_entity_poly.pdbx_strand_id
1 'polypeptide(L)'
;MSLIAGIKSVIKKQFLAGLLVTVPLIVTYLVLKMVFRALDGLLDPLVYKLIGHYIPGVGVAATLLLVLLAGILATNYLGAKLIGVGDRLLGNTPLVRVIYLATKQLIQSVTTPRDAAFSEVVLVEFPRRGVYAIGFLAGRCLVNAAGRDENRILVFIPASPTPFTGSVV
;
A
#
# COMPACT_ATOMS: atom_id res chain seq x y z
N MET A 1 -6.97 -49.64 -18.03
CA MET A 1 -6.21 -48.86 -17.03
C MET A 1 -6.05 -47.36 -17.35
N SER A 2 -6.35 -46.89 -18.59
CA SER A 2 -6.17 -45.47 -19.01
C SER A 2 -7.32 -44.51 -18.60
N LEU A 3 -8.58 -44.97 -18.61
CA LEU A 3 -9.76 -44.13 -18.34
C LEU A 3 -9.83 -43.56 -16.90
N ILE A 4 -9.41 -44.34 -15.90
CA ILE A 4 -9.44 -43.95 -14.49
C ILE A 4 -8.41 -42.83 -14.20
N ALA A 5 -7.28 -42.83 -14.89
CA ALA A 5 -6.25 -41.81 -14.76
C ALA A 5 -6.71 -40.45 -15.32
N GLY A 6 -7.45 -40.45 -16.43
CA GLY A 6 -8.04 -39.25 -17.02
C GLY A 6 -9.13 -38.61 -16.15
N ILE A 7 -10.01 -39.41 -15.55
CA ILE A 7 -11.05 -38.91 -14.64
C ILE A 7 -10.43 -38.28 -13.37
N LYS A 8 -9.38 -38.91 -12.82
CA LYS A 8 -8.68 -38.40 -11.62
C LYS A 8 -8.03 -37.04 -11.86
N SER A 9 -7.49 -36.78 -13.07
CA SER A 9 -6.85 -35.50 -13.39
C SER A 9 -7.87 -34.37 -13.58
N VAL A 10 -9.03 -34.67 -14.17
CA VAL A 10 -10.13 -33.70 -14.36
C VAL A 10 -10.73 -33.28 -13.03
N ILE A 11 -11.04 -34.24 -12.15
CA ILE A 11 -11.56 -33.95 -10.80
C ILE A 11 -10.55 -33.13 -9.99
N LYS A 12 -9.26 -33.49 -10.04
CA LYS A 12 -8.20 -32.74 -9.34
C LYS A 12 -8.12 -31.31 -9.85
N LYS A 13 -8.17 -31.08 -11.17
CA LYS A 13 -8.13 -29.74 -11.76
C LYS A 13 -9.33 -28.89 -11.35
N GLN A 14 -10.53 -29.46 -11.37
CA GLN A 14 -11.76 -28.76 -10.98
C GLN A 14 -11.82 -28.48 -9.48
N PHE A 15 -11.38 -29.42 -8.64
CA PHE A 15 -11.25 -29.21 -7.21
C PHE A 15 -10.22 -28.11 -6.88
N LEU A 16 -9.05 -28.13 -7.53
CA LEU A 16 -8.04 -27.08 -7.36
C LEU A 16 -8.58 -25.72 -7.79
N ALA A 17 -9.30 -25.63 -8.91
CA ALA A 17 -9.91 -24.38 -9.36
C ALA A 17 -10.97 -23.87 -8.36
N GLY A 18 -11.85 -24.77 -7.87
CA GLY A 18 -12.84 -24.44 -6.85
C GLY A 18 -12.20 -23.98 -5.54
N LEU A 19 -11.14 -24.66 -5.09
CA LEU A 19 -10.38 -24.29 -3.90
C LEU A 19 -9.71 -22.92 -4.08
N LEU A 20 -9.11 -22.67 -5.24
CA LEU A 20 -8.42 -21.40 -5.55
C LEU A 20 -9.35 -20.20 -5.47
N VAL A 21 -10.63 -20.37 -5.84
CA VAL A 21 -11.66 -19.31 -5.77
C VAL A 21 -12.27 -19.22 -4.36
N THR A 22 -12.51 -20.36 -3.72
CA THR A 22 -13.22 -20.41 -2.44
C THR A 22 -12.33 -19.98 -1.27
N VAL A 23 -11.04 -20.30 -1.29
CA VAL A 23 -10.10 -19.96 -0.21
C VAL A 23 -10.04 -18.44 0.02
N PRO A 24 -9.81 -17.58 -1.00
CA PRO A 24 -9.84 -16.13 -0.82
C PRO A 24 -11.15 -15.61 -0.23
N LEU A 25 -12.29 -16.17 -0.63
CA LEU A 25 -13.60 -15.78 -0.10
C LEU A 25 -13.76 -16.13 1.39
N ILE A 26 -13.37 -17.35 1.77
CA ILE A 26 -13.40 -17.79 3.19
C ILE A 26 -12.46 -16.92 4.02
N VAL A 27 -11.24 -16.67 3.53
CA VAL A 27 -10.27 -15.80 4.22
C VAL A 27 -10.83 -14.39 4.40
N THR A 28 -11.46 -13.82 3.36
CA THR A 28 -12.10 -12.52 3.43
C THR A 28 -13.19 -12.50 4.49
N TYR A 29 -14.08 -13.50 4.50
CA TYR A 29 -15.14 -13.62 5.51
C TYR A 29 -14.56 -13.75 6.94
N LEU A 30 -13.50 -14.54 7.13
CA LEU A 30 -12.85 -14.70 8.43
C LEU A 30 -12.21 -13.39 8.92
N VAL A 31 -11.50 -12.67 8.05
CA VAL A 31 -10.89 -11.38 8.37
C VAL A 31 -11.96 -10.36 8.73
N LEU A 32 -13.02 -10.25 7.92
CA LEU A 32 -14.17 -9.39 8.26
C LEU A 32 -14.67 -9.77 9.65
N LYS A 33 -15.09 -11.02 9.86
CA LYS A 33 -15.64 -11.47 11.14
C LYS A 33 -14.71 -11.18 12.34
N MET A 34 -13.40 -11.33 12.19
CA MET A 34 -12.42 -11.00 13.21
C MET A 34 -12.41 -9.50 13.52
N VAL A 35 -12.40 -8.66 12.48
CA VAL A 35 -12.45 -7.20 12.60
C VAL A 35 -13.74 -6.77 13.30
N PHE A 36 -14.90 -7.23 12.82
CA PHE A 36 -16.21 -6.95 13.43
C PHE A 36 -16.23 -7.29 14.93
N ARG A 37 -15.80 -8.51 15.30
CA ARG A 37 -15.78 -8.93 16.71
C ARG A 37 -14.81 -8.13 17.57
N ALA A 38 -13.65 -7.75 17.04
CA ALA A 38 -12.70 -6.92 17.75
C ALA A 38 -13.26 -5.53 18.04
N LEU A 39 -14.03 -4.97 17.10
CA LEU A 39 -14.64 -3.66 17.20
C LEU A 39 -15.86 -3.66 18.12
N ASP A 40 -16.76 -4.64 17.95
CA ASP A 40 -17.90 -4.84 18.86
C ASP A 40 -17.38 -5.02 20.30
N GLY A 41 -16.35 -5.84 20.53
CA GLY A 41 -15.78 -6.02 21.88
C GLY A 41 -15.16 -4.76 22.52
N LEU A 42 -14.61 -3.85 21.72
CA LEU A 42 -14.05 -2.58 22.21
C LEU A 42 -15.15 -1.56 22.56
N LEU A 43 -16.27 -1.61 21.84
CA LEU A 43 -17.30 -0.57 21.83
C LEU A 43 -18.57 -0.97 22.59
N ASP A 44 -18.87 -2.27 22.70
CA ASP A 44 -19.99 -2.81 23.47
C ASP A 44 -20.07 -2.25 24.90
N PRO A 45 -18.97 -2.11 25.68
CA PRO A 45 -19.02 -1.52 27.02
C PRO A 45 -19.45 -0.05 27.01
N LEU A 46 -19.05 0.71 25.99
CA LEU A 46 -19.39 2.14 25.83
C LEU A 46 -20.83 2.30 25.34
N VAL A 47 -21.25 1.48 24.38
CA VAL A 47 -22.58 1.49 23.78
C VAL A 47 -23.62 1.02 24.80
N TYR A 48 -23.35 -0.07 25.53
CA TYR A 48 -24.23 -0.57 26.58
C TYR A 48 -24.46 0.47 27.68
N LYS A 49 -23.41 1.22 28.06
CA LYS A 49 -23.51 2.28 29.07
C LYS A 49 -24.31 3.51 28.58
N LEU A 50 -24.35 3.77 27.28
CA LEU A 50 -25.02 4.95 26.71
C LEU A 50 -26.46 4.66 26.26
N ILE A 51 -26.75 3.46 25.73
CA ILE A 51 -28.02 3.11 25.07
C ILE A 51 -28.77 1.98 25.82
N GLY A 52 -28.10 1.22 26.68
CA GLY A 52 -28.71 0.17 27.52
C GLY A 52 -29.20 -1.08 26.78
N HIS A 53 -29.06 -1.14 25.44
CA HIS A 53 -29.45 -2.28 24.61
C HIS A 53 -28.36 -2.62 23.59
N TYR A 54 -28.19 -3.92 23.32
CA TYR A 54 -27.30 -4.42 22.27
C TYR A 54 -27.97 -4.27 20.91
N ILE A 55 -27.39 -3.48 20.02
CA ILE A 55 -27.88 -3.30 18.64
C ILE A 55 -26.84 -3.92 17.70
N PRO A 56 -27.18 -5.00 16.97
CA PRO A 56 -26.27 -5.60 16.01
C PRO A 56 -25.94 -4.61 14.89
N GLY A 57 -24.64 -4.44 14.59
CA GLY A 57 -24.15 -3.48 13.59
C GLY A 57 -23.61 -2.16 14.15
N VAL A 58 -23.73 -1.92 15.46
CA VAL A 58 -23.16 -0.71 16.09
C VAL A 58 -21.64 -0.67 15.97
N GLY A 59 -20.93 -1.81 16.05
CA GLY A 59 -19.49 -1.83 15.82
C GLY A 59 -19.09 -1.28 14.45
N VAL A 60 -19.88 -1.50 13.40
CA VAL A 60 -19.61 -0.92 12.06
C VAL A 60 -19.74 0.59 12.09
N ALA A 61 -20.88 1.09 12.58
CA ALA A 61 -21.15 2.52 12.63
C ALA A 61 -20.11 3.24 13.49
N ALA A 62 -19.76 2.66 14.64
CA ALA A 62 -18.75 3.20 15.54
C ALA A 62 -17.33 3.10 14.95
N THR A 63 -17.00 2.06 14.19
CA THR A 63 -15.71 1.98 13.49
C THR A 63 -15.60 3.00 12.38
N LEU A 64 -16.67 3.16 11.59
CA LEU A 64 -16.75 4.20 10.57
C LEU A 64 -16.57 5.59 11.20
N LEU A 65 -17.23 5.82 12.34
CA LEU A 65 -17.09 7.04 13.13
C LEU A 65 -15.66 7.24 13.64
N LEU A 66 -15.04 6.21 14.22
CA LEU A 66 -13.65 6.27 14.71
C LEU A 66 -12.65 6.55 13.59
N VAL A 67 -12.79 5.88 12.44
CA VAL A 67 -11.95 6.11 11.26
C VAL A 67 -12.13 7.53 10.74
N LEU A 68 -13.38 8.02 10.68
CA LEU A 68 -13.67 9.39 10.27
C LEU A 68 -13.06 10.41 11.24
N LEU A 69 -13.21 10.22 12.55
CA LEU A 69 -12.61 11.06 13.57
C LEU A 69 -11.08 11.04 13.48
N ALA A 70 -10.47 9.87 13.32
CA ALA A 70 -9.02 9.75 13.12
C ALA A 70 -8.56 10.50 11.86
N GLY A 71 -9.32 10.43 10.77
CA GLY A 71 -9.08 11.20 9.55
C GLY A 71 -9.14 12.72 9.78
N ILE A 72 -10.16 13.20 10.48
CA ILE A 72 -10.31 14.62 10.84
C ILE A 72 -9.15 15.08 11.75
N LEU A 73 -8.73 14.25 12.70
CA LEU A 73 -7.55 14.53 13.51
C LEU A 73 -6.29 14.59 12.63
N ALA A 74 -6.13 13.67 11.69
CA ALA A 74 -4.96 13.62 10.82
C ALA A 74 -4.83 14.85 9.89
N THR A 75 -5.94 15.44 9.45
CA THR A 75 -5.94 16.63 8.58
C THR A 75 -5.78 17.94 9.36
N ASN A 76 -6.05 17.95 10.66
CA ASN A 76 -5.91 19.13 11.49
C ASN A 76 -4.48 19.27 12.05
N TYR A 77 -3.96 20.49 12.17
CA TYR A 77 -2.58 20.74 12.64
C TYR A 77 -2.30 20.12 14.02
N LEU A 78 -3.25 20.25 14.94
CA LEU A 78 -3.12 19.70 16.29
C LEU A 78 -3.09 18.17 16.28
N GLY A 79 -3.92 17.54 15.46
CA GLY A 79 -3.96 16.08 15.39
C GLY A 79 -2.77 15.51 14.63
N ALA A 80 -2.27 16.17 13.58
CA ALA A 80 -1.01 15.83 12.93
C ALA A 80 0.17 15.83 13.94
N LYS A 81 0.21 16.80 14.86
CA LYS A 81 1.22 16.84 15.92
C LYS A 81 1.06 15.69 16.92
N LEU A 82 -0.17 15.38 17.34
CA LEU A 82 -0.46 14.27 18.26
C LEU A 82 -0.09 12.90 17.65
N ILE A 83 -0.43 12.68 16.38
CA ILE A 83 -0.06 11.47 15.64
C ILE A 83 1.47 11.36 15.59
N GLY A 84 2.19 12.45 15.30
CA GLY A 84 3.65 12.46 15.31
C GLY A 84 4.28 12.09 16.66
N VAL A 85 3.63 12.43 17.78
CA VAL A 85 4.07 11.99 19.12
C VAL A 85 3.80 10.49 19.32
N GLY A 86 2.62 10.01 18.94
CA GLY A 86 2.27 8.58 19.01
C GLY A 86 3.21 7.71 18.18
N ASP A 87 3.54 8.17 16.96
CA ASP A 87 4.48 7.52 16.06
C ASP A 87 5.87 7.36 16.69
N ARG A 88 6.33 8.37 17.45
CA ARG A 88 7.61 8.31 18.17
C ARG A 88 7.56 7.34 19.35
N LEU A 89 6.46 7.30 20.09
CA LEU A 89 6.28 6.37 21.22
C LEU A 89 6.27 4.91 20.74
N LEU A 90 5.46 4.62 19.72
CA LEU A 90 5.38 3.29 19.10
C LEU A 90 6.68 2.92 18.39
N GLY A 91 7.32 3.89 17.73
CA GLY A 91 8.61 3.72 17.06
C GLY A 91 9.81 3.50 18.00
N ASN A 92 9.67 3.80 19.29
CA ASN A 92 10.73 3.59 20.29
C ASN A 92 10.52 2.36 21.16
N THR A 93 9.36 1.71 21.07
CA THR A 93 9.06 0.51 21.86
C THR A 93 9.70 -0.71 21.18
N PRO A 94 10.67 -1.41 21.82
CA PRO A 94 11.26 -2.61 21.26
C PRO A 94 10.18 -3.67 21.02
N LEU A 95 10.33 -4.47 19.95
CA LEU A 95 9.33 -5.39 19.39
C LEU A 95 8.16 -4.72 18.63
N VAL A 96 7.44 -3.79 19.26
CA VAL A 96 6.26 -3.12 18.64
C VAL A 96 6.66 -2.28 17.42
N ARG A 97 7.83 -1.64 17.49
CA ARG A 97 8.40 -0.83 16.39
C ARG A 97 8.45 -1.58 15.06
N VAL A 98 8.81 -2.87 15.06
CA VAL A 98 9.01 -3.64 13.82
C VAL A 98 7.69 -3.77 13.07
N ILE A 99 6.62 -4.14 13.77
CA ILE A 99 5.27 -4.31 13.20
C ILE A 99 4.72 -2.95 12.77
N TYR A 100 4.80 -1.95 13.66
CA TYR A 100 4.27 -0.61 13.39
C TYR A 100 4.93 0.04 12.15
N LEU A 101 6.28 -0.02 12.05
CA LEU A 101 6.99 0.55 10.91
C LEU A 101 6.71 -0.22 9.61
N ALA A 102 6.63 -1.55 9.66
CA ALA A 102 6.31 -2.36 8.49
C ALA A 102 4.91 -2.03 7.95
N THR A 103 3.90 -1.96 8.82
CA THR A 103 2.54 -1.57 8.43
C THR A 103 2.50 -0.14 7.89
N LYS A 104 3.17 0.80 8.55
CA LYS A 104 3.24 2.20 8.10
C LYS A 104 3.87 2.32 6.71
N GLN A 105 4.94 1.58 6.46
CA GLN A 105 5.64 1.57 5.17
C GLN A 105 4.77 0.98 4.06
N LEU A 106 4.02 -0.08 4.33
CA LEU A 106 3.07 -0.65 3.37
C LEU A 106 1.97 0.35 3.02
N ILE A 107 1.38 1.02 4.02
CA ILE A 107 0.36 2.05 3.79
C ILE A 107 0.96 3.19 2.96
N GLN A 108 2.14 3.69 3.35
CA GLN A 108 2.84 4.74 2.61
C GLN A 108 3.10 4.33 1.15
N SER A 109 3.51 3.08 0.89
CA SER A 109 3.74 2.60 -0.47
C SER A 109 2.46 2.53 -1.31
N VAL A 110 1.30 2.30 -0.69
CA VAL A 110 0.00 2.25 -1.37
C VAL A 110 -0.54 3.66 -1.59
N THR A 111 -0.34 4.57 -0.64
CA THR A 111 -0.79 5.97 -0.73
C THR A 111 0.17 6.86 -1.50
N THR A 112 1.43 6.45 -1.69
CA THR A 112 2.38 7.18 -2.52
C THR A 112 1.89 7.10 -3.96
N PRO A 113 1.66 8.24 -4.64
CA PRO A 113 1.30 8.24 -6.04
C PRO A 113 2.32 7.42 -6.83
N ARG A 114 1.87 6.37 -7.55
CA ARG A 114 2.72 5.60 -8.45
C ARG A 114 3.27 6.44 -9.62
N ASP A 115 2.81 7.68 -9.79
CA ASP A 115 2.88 8.43 -11.04
C ASP A 115 4.08 9.36 -11.26
N ALA A 116 5.06 9.44 -10.36
CA ALA A 116 6.09 10.49 -10.51
C ALA A 116 7.44 10.06 -11.12
N ALA A 117 7.85 8.79 -11.03
CA ALA A 117 9.26 8.43 -11.26
C ALA A 117 9.53 7.43 -12.41
N PHE A 118 8.50 6.77 -12.97
CA PHE A 118 8.72 5.76 -14.03
C PHE A 118 7.60 5.66 -15.08
N SER A 119 6.58 6.53 -15.02
CA SER A 119 5.40 6.42 -15.90
C SER A 119 5.62 6.94 -17.31
N GLU A 120 6.71 7.69 -17.55
CA GLU A 120 7.00 8.30 -18.84
C GLU A 120 8.32 7.78 -19.41
N VAL A 121 8.22 7.12 -20.57
CA VAL A 121 9.35 6.62 -21.34
C VAL A 121 9.77 7.70 -22.32
N VAL A 122 11.04 8.11 -22.25
CA VAL A 122 11.60 9.16 -23.09
C VAL A 122 12.73 8.61 -23.94
N LEU A 123 12.90 9.20 -25.13
CA LEU A 123 14.04 8.94 -26.00
C LEU A 123 15.07 10.05 -25.80
N VAL A 124 16.26 9.71 -25.32
CA VAL A 124 17.33 10.67 -25.00
C VAL A 124 18.58 10.39 -25.82
N GLU A 125 19.28 11.44 -26.25
CA GLU A 125 20.59 11.28 -26.90
C GLU A 125 21.67 10.94 -25.87
N PHE A 126 22.12 9.69 -25.87
CA PHE A 126 23.16 9.18 -24.97
C PHE A 126 23.81 7.93 -25.60
N PRO A 127 25.14 7.75 -25.50
CA PRO A 127 26.15 8.59 -24.82
C PRO A 127 26.72 9.73 -25.70
N ARG A 128 26.36 9.78 -26.98
CA ARG A 128 26.87 10.78 -27.94
C ARG A 128 25.79 11.22 -28.92
N ARG A 129 25.96 12.40 -29.51
CA ARG A 129 25.02 12.98 -30.49
C ARG A 129 24.69 11.99 -31.61
N GLY A 130 23.41 11.90 -31.95
CA GLY A 130 22.89 10.99 -32.97
C GLY A 130 22.74 9.52 -32.53
N VAL A 131 23.05 9.18 -31.27
CA VAL A 131 22.73 7.87 -30.68
C VAL A 131 21.66 8.07 -29.62
N TYR A 132 20.55 7.35 -29.76
CA TYR A 132 19.40 7.47 -28.87
C TYR A 132 19.29 6.25 -27.96
N ALA A 133 18.98 6.49 -26.69
CA ALA A 133 18.67 5.49 -25.69
C ALA A 133 17.26 5.71 -25.14
N ILE A 134 16.61 4.62 -24.75
CA ILE A 134 15.33 4.66 -24.05
C ILE A 134 15.63 4.84 -22.56
N GLY A 135 14.97 5.81 -21.93
CA GLY A 135 15.07 6.05 -20.50
C GLY A 135 13.71 6.36 -19.87
N PHE A 136 13.68 6.36 -18.54
CA PHE A 136 12.51 6.70 -17.74
C PHE A 136 12.68 8.07 -17.12
N LEU A 137 11.64 8.92 -17.15
CA LEU A 137 11.66 10.21 -16.47
C LEU A 137 11.72 10.00 -14.95
N ALA A 138 12.89 10.22 -14.36
CA ALA A 138 13.14 10.02 -12.94
C ALA A 138 12.79 11.26 -12.09
N GLY A 139 12.74 12.44 -12.69
CA GLY A 139 12.37 13.68 -12.00
C GLY A 139 12.68 14.95 -12.80
N ARG A 140 12.46 16.10 -12.16
CA ARG A 140 12.82 17.43 -12.69
C ARG A 140 13.74 18.11 -11.70
N CYS A 141 14.82 18.73 -12.17
CA CYS A 141 15.75 19.48 -11.34
C CYS A 141 16.01 20.87 -11.94
N LEU A 142 16.22 21.84 -11.06
CA LEU A 142 16.72 23.15 -11.44
C LEU A 142 18.24 23.08 -11.41
N VAL A 143 18.86 23.26 -12.56
CA VAL A 143 20.31 23.36 -12.66
C VAL A 143 20.66 24.81 -12.87
N ASN A 144 21.42 25.38 -11.94
CA ASN A 144 21.93 26.74 -12.06
C ASN A 144 23.22 26.69 -12.89
N ALA A 145 23.07 26.73 -14.20
CA ALA A 145 24.18 26.84 -15.13
C ALA A 145 24.31 28.30 -15.57
N ALA A 146 25.46 28.92 -15.31
CA ALA A 146 25.77 30.29 -15.75
C ALA A 146 24.77 31.38 -15.28
N GLY A 147 24.20 31.24 -14.08
CA GLY A 147 23.36 32.28 -13.46
C GLY A 147 21.92 32.33 -13.97
N ARG A 148 21.45 31.30 -14.69
CA ARG A 148 20.05 31.09 -15.03
C ARG A 148 19.58 29.76 -14.48
N ASP A 149 18.41 29.75 -13.84
CA ASP A 149 17.75 28.53 -13.43
C ASP A 149 17.10 27.88 -14.65
N GLU A 150 17.72 26.82 -15.16
CA GLU A 150 17.17 26.03 -16.25
C GLU A 150 16.47 24.80 -15.69
N ASN A 151 15.19 24.62 -16.05
CA ASN A 151 14.46 23.39 -15.79
C ASN A 151 15.06 22.26 -16.64
N ARG A 152 15.73 21.32 -15.99
CA ARG A 152 16.26 20.09 -16.58
C ARG A 152 15.41 18.91 -16.12
N ILE A 153 15.33 17.89 -16.96
CA ILE A 153 14.71 16.61 -16.64
C ILE A 153 15.81 15.60 -16.33
N LEU A 154 15.59 14.76 -15.34
CA LEU A 154 16.46 13.64 -14.99
C LEU A 154 15.91 12.40 -15.67
N VAL A 155 16.74 11.73 -16.46
CA VAL A 155 16.36 10.53 -17.20
C VAL A 155 17.21 9.36 -16.73
N PHE A 156 16.57 8.30 -16.22
CA PHE A 156 17.23 7.06 -15.86
C PHE A 156 17.28 6.10 -17.07
N ILE A 157 18.47 5.76 -17.52
CA ILE A 157 18.71 4.83 -18.62
C ILE A 157 19.09 3.47 -18.01
N PRO A 158 18.20 2.45 -18.06
CA PRO A 158 18.50 1.13 -17.54
C PRO A 158 19.51 0.38 -18.42
N ALA A 159 20.39 -0.40 -17.78
CA ALA A 159 21.27 -1.34 -18.45
C ALA A 159 20.61 -2.72 -18.55
N SER A 160 20.78 -3.38 -19.69
CA SER A 160 20.42 -4.79 -19.85
C SER A 160 21.53 -5.68 -19.27
N PRO A 161 21.22 -6.80 -18.58
CA PRO A 161 19.91 -7.42 -18.42
C PRO A 161 19.14 -7.03 -17.13
N THR A 162 19.78 -6.32 -16.20
CA THR A 162 19.20 -6.00 -14.88
C THR A 162 18.76 -4.54 -14.78
N PRO A 163 17.44 -4.25 -14.66
CA PRO A 163 16.89 -2.90 -14.74
C PRO A 163 17.26 -1.98 -13.56
N PHE A 164 17.89 -2.52 -12.52
CA PHE A 164 18.35 -1.77 -11.34
C PHE A 164 19.72 -1.10 -11.51
N THR A 165 20.42 -1.43 -12.59
CA THR A 165 21.72 -0.83 -12.95
C THR A 165 21.51 0.09 -14.14
N GLY A 166 22.11 1.29 -14.13
CA GLY A 166 21.85 2.30 -15.17
C GLY A 166 22.55 3.62 -14.91
N SER A 167 22.42 4.56 -15.85
CA SER A 167 22.95 5.93 -15.72
C SER A 167 21.80 6.93 -15.60
N VAL A 168 21.94 7.93 -14.74
CA VAL A 168 21.03 9.08 -14.70
C VAL A 168 21.70 10.23 -15.44
N VAL A 169 21.01 10.79 -16.43
CA VAL A 169 21.46 11.90 -17.27
C VAL A 169 20.47 13.06 -17.27
#